data_AF-A0A0X3PQD5-F1
#
_entry.id   AF-A0A0X3PQD5-F1
#
_cell.length_a   1.000
_cell.length_b   1.000
_cell.length_c   1.000
_cell.angle_alpha   90.00
_cell.angle_beta   90.00
_cell.angle_gamma   90.00
#
_symmetry.space_group_name_H-M   'P 1'
#
loop_
_entity.id
_entity.type
_entity.pdbx_description
1 polymer ?
#
loop_
_entity_poly.entity_id
_entity_poly.type
_entity_poly.pdbx_seq_one_letter_code
_entity_poly.pdbx_strand_id
1 'polypeptide(L)'
;MGSTDTRILMELFRLLQAALASHSNRQAWLDAIHFTPEFFDRVTFILCSSTNAGLLVNTISAVETIVRVDDSISEVWCNDQLLSSILEAQKQMHWLHGDEVEVIHRLLYIFSSNRTGVQTLMSKYYDLYPGFGVYLRKVCEDEPHLIPFERYHNSLRAIIPVIDVIVSNLPLMSALTTFDSDSDILPCLFNIVWGCAQQEHLATCSISLTGLWEDLSVMFGDLMRRVQDLLQEKMPTDSAGGGGTASTPPASVSRTLRWLYCLEKSTSPGLREAFVRCCLSRRGEVRGYLVYACHQLHLENLLELVTDEN
;
A
#
# COMPACT_ATOMS: atom_id res chain seq x y z
N MET A 1 -27.24 -17.30 -13.25
CA MET A 1 -28.07 -16.13 -13.64
C MET A 1 -28.24 -16.14 -15.15
N GLY A 2 -29.43 -15.82 -15.66
CA GLY A 2 -29.63 -15.69 -17.11
C GLY A 2 -28.94 -14.44 -17.68
N SER A 3 -28.78 -14.38 -19.01
CA SER A 3 -28.20 -13.19 -19.67
C SER A 3 -29.04 -11.92 -19.48
N THR A 4 -30.37 -12.08 -19.38
CA THR A 4 -31.31 -10.99 -19.09
C THR A 4 -31.14 -10.46 -17.66
N ASP A 5 -31.01 -11.34 -16.67
CA ASP A 5 -30.80 -10.94 -15.26
C ASP A 5 -29.51 -10.13 -15.11
N THR A 6 -28.45 -10.54 -15.80
CA THR A 6 -27.14 -9.86 -15.77
C THR A 6 -27.26 -8.42 -16.30
N ARG A 7 -28.01 -8.22 -17.38
CA ARG A 7 -28.25 -6.87 -17.95
C ARG A 7 -29.06 -5.99 -17.00
N ILE A 8 -30.13 -6.55 -16.42
CA ILE A 8 -30.95 -5.82 -15.44
C ILE A 8 -30.09 -5.38 -14.25
N LEU A 9 -29.27 -6.29 -13.71
CA LEU A 9 -28.40 -5.97 -12.57
C LEU A 9 -27.36 -4.89 -12.92
N MET A 10 -26.75 -4.93 -14.10
CA MET A 10 -25.83 -3.88 -14.53
C MET A 10 -26.51 -2.50 -14.57
N GLU A 11 -27.70 -2.42 -15.16
CA GLU A 11 -28.45 -1.15 -15.21
C GLU A 11 -28.90 -0.68 -13.81
N LEU A 12 -29.24 -1.61 -12.91
CA LEU A 12 -29.55 -1.27 -11.51
C LEU A 12 -28.33 -0.69 -10.78
N PHE A 13 -27.14 -1.27 -10.94
CA PHE A 13 -25.93 -0.72 -10.31
C PHE A 13 -25.55 0.65 -10.90
N ARG A 14 -25.75 0.87 -12.20
CA ARG A 14 -25.57 2.19 -12.83
C ARG A 14 -26.56 3.22 -12.29
N LEU A 15 -27.83 2.85 -12.16
CA LEU A 15 -28.85 3.70 -11.54
C LEU A 15 -28.48 4.04 -10.10
N LEU A 16 -28.02 3.06 -9.33
CA LEU A 16 -27.59 3.26 -7.96
C LEU A 16 -26.42 4.25 -7.87
N GLN A 17 -25.39 4.09 -8.71
CA GLN A 17 -24.27 5.03 -8.76
C GLN A 17 -24.73 6.45 -9.12
N ALA A 18 -25.63 6.60 -10.09
CA ALA A 18 -26.19 7.90 -10.46
C ALA A 18 -27.01 8.53 -9.31
N ALA A 19 -27.77 7.70 -8.58
CA ALA A 19 -28.54 8.15 -7.43
C ALA A 19 -27.65 8.59 -6.26
N LEU A 20 -26.57 7.85 -5.98
CA LEU A 20 -25.58 8.20 -4.95
C LEU A 20 -24.77 9.45 -5.33
N ALA A 21 -24.52 9.67 -6.62
CA ALA A 21 -23.89 10.90 -7.10
C ALA A 21 -24.79 12.14 -6.87
N SER A 22 -26.11 11.98 -6.94
CA SER A 22 -27.07 13.06 -6.71
C SER A 22 -27.21 13.43 -5.24
N HIS A 23 -26.82 14.65 -4.88
CA HIS A 23 -26.93 15.17 -3.51
C HIS A 23 -28.37 15.15 -2.96
N SER A 24 -29.38 15.28 -3.81
CA SER A 24 -30.79 15.29 -3.38
C SER A 24 -31.31 13.91 -3.00
N ASN A 25 -30.78 12.85 -3.63
CA ASN A 25 -31.33 11.50 -3.52
C ASN A 25 -30.44 10.58 -2.68
N ARG A 26 -29.15 10.92 -2.56
CA ARG A 26 -28.12 10.12 -1.89
C ARG A 26 -28.56 9.57 -0.53
N GLN A 27 -29.05 10.42 0.37
CA GLN A 27 -29.39 9.99 1.72
C GLN A 27 -30.51 8.94 1.74
N ALA A 28 -31.57 9.13 0.95
CA ALA A 28 -32.68 8.18 0.90
C ALA A 28 -32.24 6.79 0.40
N TRP A 29 -31.29 6.75 -0.54
CA TRP A 29 -30.71 5.50 -1.03
C TRP A 29 -29.78 4.85 -0.01
N LEU A 30 -28.95 5.64 0.68
CA LEU A 30 -28.08 5.14 1.75
C LEU A 30 -28.89 4.57 2.92
N ASP A 31 -29.94 5.28 3.35
CA ASP A 31 -30.84 4.79 4.41
C ASP A 31 -31.48 3.46 3.99
N ALA A 32 -31.99 3.36 2.74
CA ALA A 32 -32.57 2.13 2.23
C ALA A 32 -31.57 0.97 2.22
N ILE A 33 -30.31 1.22 1.85
CA ILE A 33 -29.23 0.22 1.88
C ILE A 33 -28.92 -0.17 3.32
N HIS A 34 -28.76 0.80 4.21
CA HIS A 34 -28.41 0.60 5.61
C HIS A 34 -29.46 -0.25 6.33
N PHE A 35 -30.75 -0.06 6.02
CA PHE A 35 -31.85 -0.81 6.62
C PHE A 35 -32.24 -2.10 5.87
N THR A 36 -31.49 -2.50 4.84
CA THR A 36 -31.72 -3.75 4.09
C THR A 36 -30.48 -4.66 4.19
N PRO A 37 -30.33 -5.47 5.26
CA PRO A 37 -29.13 -6.27 5.50
C PRO A 37 -28.85 -7.28 4.36
N GLU A 38 -29.89 -7.81 3.71
CA GLU A 38 -29.76 -8.74 2.60
C GLU A 38 -29.08 -8.12 1.37
N PHE A 39 -29.00 -6.79 1.30
CA PHE A 39 -28.32 -6.10 0.21
C PHE A 39 -26.82 -6.45 0.19
N PHE A 40 -26.16 -6.43 1.35
CA PHE A 40 -24.75 -6.76 1.47
C PHE A 40 -24.47 -8.23 1.11
N ASP A 41 -25.32 -9.15 1.57
CA ASP A 41 -25.22 -10.57 1.24
C ASP A 41 -25.37 -10.83 -0.26
N ARG A 42 -26.27 -10.10 -0.94
CA ARG A 42 -26.46 -10.21 -2.39
C ARG A 42 -25.27 -9.64 -3.16
N VAL A 43 -24.71 -8.52 -2.70
CA VAL A 43 -23.52 -7.93 -3.30
C VAL A 43 -22.33 -8.88 -3.20
N THR A 44 -22.05 -9.41 -2.01
CA THR A 44 -20.95 -10.36 -1.79
C THR A 44 -21.17 -11.65 -2.58
N PHE A 45 -22.41 -12.14 -2.67
CA PHE A 45 -22.75 -13.27 -3.53
C PHE A 45 -22.43 -13.01 -5.01
N ILE A 46 -22.77 -11.83 -5.55
CA ILE A 46 -22.45 -11.46 -6.94
C ILE A 46 -20.94 -11.47 -7.16
N LEU A 47 -20.18 -10.87 -6.24
CA LEU A 47 -18.71 -10.81 -6.32
C LEU A 47 -18.07 -12.21 -6.33
N CYS A 48 -18.58 -13.14 -5.53
CA CYS A 48 -18.04 -14.49 -5.45
C CYS A 48 -18.50 -15.42 -6.59
N SER A 49 -19.64 -15.13 -7.24
CA SER A 49 -20.31 -16.13 -8.10
C SER A 49 -20.47 -15.71 -9.57
N SER A 50 -20.27 -14.44 -9.89
CA SER A 50 -20.42 -13.93 -11.27
C SER A 50 -19.12 -14.08 -12.05
N THR A 51 -19.21 -14.60 -13.28
CA THR A 51 -18.10 -14.60 -14.26
C THR A 51 -18.23 -13.48 -15.30
N ASN A 52 -19.21 -12.59 -15.13
CA ASN A 52 -19.39 -11.44 -16.01
C ASN A 52 -18.56 -10.25 -15.53
N ALA A 53 -17.52 -9.90 -16.30
CA ALA A 53 -16.62 -8.78 -16.01
C ALA A 53 -17.36 -7.46 -15.74
N GLY A 54 -18.29 -7.10 -16.64
CA GLY A 54 -19.03 -5.84 -16.55
C GLY A 54 -19.91 -5.77 -15.31
N LEU A 55 -20.57 -6.87 -14.95
CA LEU A 55 -21.35 -6.94 -13.71
C LEU A 55 -20.45 -6.76 -12.49
N LEU A 56 -19.34 -7.50 -12.41
CA LEU A 56 -18.42 -7.42 -11.27
C LEU A 56 -17.84 -6.01 -11.10
N VAL A 57 -17.37 -5.36 -12.17
CA VAL A 57 -16.83 -3.99 -12.08
C VAL A 57 -17.90 -3.00 -11.61
N ASN A 58 -19.12 -3.10 -12.13
CA ASN A 58 -20.23 -2.24 -11.69
C ASN A 58 -20.58 -2.49 -10.22
N THR A 59 -20.56 -3.75 -9.78
CA THR A 59 -20.80 -4.10 -8.37
C THR A 59 -19.70 -3.56 -7.46
N ILE A 60 -18.42 -3.76 -7.78
CA ILE A 60 -17.29 -3.24 -7.00
C ILE A 60 -17.33 -1.70 -6.96
N SER A 61 -17.60 -1.05 -8.10
CA SER A 61 -17.68 0.42 -8.17
C SER A 61 -18.86 0.97 -7.35
N ALA A 62 -20.00 0.27 -7.33
CA ALA A 62 -21.12 0.65 -6.47
C ALA A 62 -20.77 0.50 -4.99
N VAL A 63 -20.11 -0.60 -4.59
CA VAL A 63 -19.61 -0.80 -3.22
C VAL A 63 -18.66 0.31 -2.83
N GLU A 64 -17.65 0.59 -3.66
CA GLU A 64 -16.69 1.68 -3.45
C GLU A 64 -17.40 3.00 -3.22
N THR A 65 -18.40 3.33 -4.02
CA THR A 65 -19.14 4.59 -3.87
C THR A 65 -19.95 4.62 -2.58
N ILE A 66 -20.57 3.50 -2.17
CA ILE A 66 -21.33 3.43 -0.91
C ILE A 66 -20.42 3.65 0.28
N VAL A 67 -19.34 2.86 0.40
CA VAL A 67 -18.45 2.93 1.57
C VAL A 67 -17.57 4.18 1.61
N ARG A 68 -17.40 4.87 0.48
CA ARG A 68 -16.74 6.19 0.42
C ARG A 68 -17.62 7.32 0.93
N VAL A 69 -18.93 7.19 0.77
CA VAL A 69 -19.88 8.28 1.04
C VAL A 69 -20.47 8.18 2.45
N ASP A 70 -20.59 6.98 3.00
CA ASP A 70 -21.17 6.74 4.33
C ASP A 70 -20.19 6.01 5.25
N ASP A 71 -19.65 6.73 6.23
CA ASP A 71 -18.69 6.21 7.20
C ASP A 71 -19.26 5.09 8.08
N SER A 72 -20.57 5.14 8.36
CA SER A 72 -21.22 4.12 9.21
C SER A 72 -21.34 2.79 8.47
N ILE A 73 -21.69 2.82 7.18
CA ILE A 73 -21.69 1.65 6.32
C ILE A 73 -20.24 1.17 6.11
N SER A 74 -19.29 2.08 5.90
CA SER A 74 -17.86 1.77 5.75
C SER A 74 -17.32 0.96 6.93
N GLU A 75 -17.59 1.38 8.16
CA GLU A 75 -17.14 0.69 9.37
C GLU A 75 -17.72 -0.72 9.50
N VAL A 76 -18.93 -0.96 9.00
CA VAL A 76 -19.59 -2.28 9.06
C VAL A 76 -19.17 -3.19 7.89
N TRP A 77 -19.06 -2.63 6.68
CA TRP A 77 -18.85 -3.38 5.45
C TRP A 77 -17.38 -3.67 5.15
N CYS A 78 -16.43 -2.83 5.61
CA CYS A 78 -15.00 -3.06 5.45
C CYS A 78 -14.49 -4.19 6.36
N ASN A 79 -14.97 -5.40 6.12
CA ASN A 79 -14.73 -6.59 6.91
C ASN A 79 -14.18 -7.75 6.05
N ASP A 80 -13.87 -8.87 6.69
CA ASP A 80 -13.29 -10.06 6.06
C ASP A 80 -14.14 -10.62 4.90
N GLN A 81 -15.46 -10.59 5.03
CA GLN A 81 -16.38 -11.10 4.01
C GLN A 81 -16.31 -10.26 2.74
N LEU A 82 -16.35 -8.93 2.87
CA LEU A 82 -16.24 -8.05 1.71
C LEU A 82 -14.85 -8.18 1.06
N LEU A 83 -13.78 -8.16 1.87
CA LEU A 83 -12.43 -8.26 1.33
C LEU A 83 -12.22 -9.56 0.56
N SER A 84 -12.59 -10.70 1.16
CA SER A 84 -12.49 -12.01 0.51
C SER A 84 -13.29 -12.07 -0.79
N SER A 85 -14.48 -11.45 -0.82
CA SER A 85 -15.32 -11.39 -2.02
C SER A 85 -14.67 -10.58 -3.15
N ILE A 86 -14.01 -9.46 -2.81
CA ILE A 86 -13.29 -8.63 -3.79
C ILE A 86 -12.08 -9.37 -4.36
N LEU A 87 -11.29 -10.02 -3.50
CA LEU A 87 -10.11 -10.78 -3.94
C LEU A 87 -10.49 -11.98 -4.79
N GLU A 88 -11.61 -12.65 -4.48
CA GLU A 88 -12.14 -13.73 -5.29
C GLU A 88 -12.61 -13.21 -6.66
N ALA A 89 -13.32 -12.08 -6.72
CA ALA A 89 -13.68 -11.44 -7.99
C ALA A 89 -12.44 -11.07 -8.83
N GLN A 90 -11.42 -10.49 -8.21
CA GLN A 90 -10.16 -10.14 -8.86
C GLN A 90 -9.47 -11.37 -9.46
N LYS A 91 -9.43 -12.46 -8.69
CA LYS A 91 -8.83 -13.73 -9.09
C LYS A 91 -9.57 -14.38 -10.25
N GLN A 92 -10.90 -14.45 -10.20
CA GLN A 92 -11.72 -15.05 -11.26
C GLN A 92 -11.57 -14.32 -12.60
N MET A 93 -11.39 -13.00 -12.54
CA MET A 93 -11.27 -12.17 -13.74
C MET A 93 -9.82 -11.97 -14.21
N HIS A 94 -8.84 -12.44 -13.45
CA HIS A 94 -7.42 -12.18 -13.69
C HIS A 94 -7.11 -10.69 -13.86
N TRP A 95 -7.73 -9.84 -13.03
CA TRP A 95 -7.47 -8.40 -13.04
C TRP A 95 -6.14 -8.08 -12.36
N LEU A 96 -5.09 -7.95 -13.18
CA LEU A 96 -3.73 -7.68 -12.72
C LEU A 96 -3.35 -6.19 -12.81
N HIS A 97 -3.91 -5.47 -13.80
CA HIS A 97 -3.70 -4.04 -14.01
C HIS A 97 -4.88 -3.44 -14.81
N GLY A 98 -5.06 -2.12 -14.75
CA GLY A 98 -6.11 -1.41 -15.49
C GLY A 98 -7.07 -0.65 -14.57
N ASP A 99 -8.10 -0.07 -15.16
CA ASP A 99 -9.07 0.78 -14.45
C ASP A 99 -9.85 -0.01 -13.41
N GLU A 100 -10.14 -1.29 -13.69
CA GLU A 100 -10.83 -2.20 -12.77
C GLU A 100 -10.03 -2.42 -11.48
N VAL A 101 -8.72 -2.55 -11.61
CA VAL A 101 -7.80 -2.72 -10.48
C VAL A 101 -7.68 -1.43 -9.69
N GLU A 102 -7.74 -0.27 -10.34
CA GLU A 102 -7.76 1.02 -9.63
C GLU A 102 -8.98 1.16 -8.71
N VAL A 103 -10.17 0.69 -9.12
CA VAL A 103 -11.35 0.67 -8.24
C VAL A 103 -11.09 -0.18 -6.99
N ILE A 104 -10.45 -1.35 -7.16
CA ILE A 104 -10.08 -2.23 -6.05
C ILE A 104 -9.06 -1.53 -5.13
N HIS A 105 -8.04 -0.87 -5.68
CA HIS A 105 -7.06 -0.14 -4.89
C HIS A 105 -7.70 0.99 -4.07
N ARG A 106 -8.63 1.76 -4.64
CA ARG A 106 -9.38 2.80 -3.90
C ARG A 106 -10.23 2.20 -2.79
N LEU A 107 -10.83 1.03 -3.03
CA LEU A 107 -11.59 0.33 -2.00
C LEU A 107 -10.67 -0.14 -0.86
N LEU A 108 -9.50 -0.71 -1.17
CA LEU A 108 -8.49 -1.07 -0.16
C LEU A 108 -7.97 0.16 0.62
N TYR A 109 -7.84 1.31 -0.03
CA TYR A 109 -7.53 2.56 0.64
C TYR A 109 -8.61 2.94 1.67
N ILE A 110 -9.89 2.75 1.37
CA ILE A 110 -10.98 2.97 2.33
C ILE A 110 -10.90 1.99 3.51
N PHE A 111 -10.53 0.73 3.26
CA PHE A 111 -10.23 -0.22 4.36
C PHE A 111 -9.12 0.31 5.27
N SER A 112 -8.11 1.00 4.72
CA SER A 112 -7.00 1.54 5.51
C SER A 112 -7.37 2.75 6.37
N SER A 113 -8.54 3.37 6.15
CA SER A 113 -8.98 4.59 6.86
C SER A 113 -9.93 4.35 8.03
N ASN A 114 -10.47 3.15 8.21
CA ASN A 114 -11.43 2.84 9.29
C ASN A 114 -10.95 1.65 10.15
N ARG A 115 -11.48 1.50 11.36
CA ARG A 115 -10.90 0.58 12.35
C ARG A 115 -11.09 -0.88 11.96
N THR A 116 -12.30 -1.26 11.56
CA THR A 116 -12.62 -2.62 11.14
C THR A 116 -11.86 -3.04 9.88
N GLY A 117 -11.70 -2.11 8.94
CA GLY A 117 -10.93 -2.29 7.72
C GLY A 117 -9.45 -2.52 8.00
N VAL A 118 -8.82 -1.71 8.87
CA VAL A 118 -7.41 -1.90 9.27
C VAL A 118 -7.20 -3.28 9.89
N GLN A 119 -8.09 -3.70 10.80
CA GLN A 119 -8.02 -5.03 11.40
C GLN A 119 -8.12 -6.15 10.37
N THR A 120 -8.98 -5.97 9.37
CA THR A 120 -9.15 -6.91 8.26
C THR A 120 -7.91 -6.96 7.36
N LEU A 121 -7.32 -5.81 7.02
CA LEU A 121 -6.09 -5.76 6.24
C LEU A 121 -4.93 -6.48 6.95
N MET A 122 -4.80 -6.28 8.27
CA MET A 122 -3.77 -6.95 9.06
C MET A 122 -3.95 -8.47 9.13
N SER A 123 -5.18 -8.98 9.11
CA SER A 123 -5.43 -10.42 9.15
C SER A 123 -5.29 -11.12 7.79
N LYS A 124 -5.27 -10.34 6.69
CA LYS A 124 -5.31 -10.83 5.31
C LYS A 124 -4.19 -10.30 4.40
N TYR A 125 -3.20 -9.58 4.92
CA TYR A 125 -2.14 -8.98 4.09
C TYR A 125 -1.41 -9.99 3.19
N TYR A 126 -1.24 -11.24 3.62
CA TYR A 126 -0.57 -12.29 2.86
C TYR A 126 -1.34 -12.69 1.58
N ASP A 127 -2.66 -12.48 1.55
CA ASP A 127 -3.48 -12.68 0.35
C ASP A 127 -3.44 -11.44 -0.58
N LEU A 128 -3.17 -10.25 -0.02
CA LEU A 128 -3.11 -8.97 -0.74
C LEU A 128 -1.78 -8.73 -1.45
N TYR A 129 -0.69 -9.00 -0.74
CA TYR A 129 0.66 -8.62 -1.16
C TYR A 129 1.07 -9.21 -2.51
N PRO A 130 0.79 -10.48 -2.83
CA PRO A 130 1.07 -11.01 -4.16
C PRO A 130 0.39 -10.21 -5.28
N GLY A 131 -0.83 -9.71 -5.05
CA GLY A 131 -1.54 -8.82 -5.98
C GLY A 131 -0.83 -7.47 -6.15
N PHE A 132 -0.41 -6.85 -5.05
CA PHE A 132 0.39 -5.63 -5.09
C PHE A 132 1.75 -5.83 -5.77
N GLY A 133 2.43 -6.95 -5.51
CA GLY A 133 3.69 -7.29 -6.16
C GLY A 133 3.54 -7.39 -7.68
N VAL A 134 2.49 -8.06 -8.17
CA VAL A 134 2.22 -8.13 -9.63
C VAL A 134 2.00 -6.74 -10.21
N TYR A 135 1.18 -5.93 -9.55
CA TYR A 135 0.91 -4.56 -10.00
C TYR A 135 2.17 -3.70 -10.01
N LEU A 136 2.95 -3.70 -8.93
CA LEU A 136 4.17 -2.90 -8.78
C LEU A 136 5.26 -3.32 -9.77
N ARG A 137 5.41 -4.63 -10.05
CA ARG A 137 6.29 -5.13 -11.12
C ARG A 137 5.89 -4.58 -12.49
N LYS A 138 4.58 -4.46 -12.76
CA LYS A 138 4.09 -3.85 -14.00
C LYS A 138 4.35 -2.35 -14.07
N VAL A 139 4.27 -1.64 -12.94
CA VAL A 139 4.66 -0.21 -12.86
C VAL A 139 6.15 -0.04 -13.15
N CYS A 140 6.98 -0.97 -12.66
CA CYS A 140 8.45 -0.94 -12.77
C CYS A 140 8.98 -1.83 -13.92
N GLU A 141 8.20 -2.03 -14.98
CA GLU A 141 8.61 -2.87 -16.12
C GLU A 141 9.78 -2.25 -16.90
N ASP A 142 9.81 -0.92 -16.96
CA ASP A 142 10.86 -0.12 -17.60
C ASP A 142 11.84 0.47 -16.56
N GLU A 143 12.89 1.14 -17.05
CA GLU A 143 13.86 1.87 -16.23
C GLU A 143 13.17 2.94 -15.34
N PRO A 144 13.71 3.26 -14.13
CA PRO A 144 13.05 4.15 -13.19
C PRO A 144 12.64 5.52 -13.76
N HIS A 145 13.48 6.16 -14.58
CA HIS A 145 13.16 7.44 -15.23
C HIS A 145 12.05 7.34 -16.30
N LEU A 146 11.65 6.15 -16.72
CA LEU A 146 10.62 5.90 -17.74
C LEU A 146 9.28 5.44 -17.15
N ILE A 147 9.18 5.29 -15.82
CA ILE A 147 7.92 4.89 -15.18
C ILE A 147 6.80 5.86 -15.60
N PRO A 148 5.70 5.39 -16.23
CA PRO A 148 4.65 6.27 -16.73
C PRO A 148 3.68 6.65 -15.59
N PHE A 149 4.13 7.53 -14.69
CA PHE A 149 3.38 7.91 -13.50
C PHE A 149 1.98 8.43 -13.81
N GLU A 150 1.77 9.12 -14.93
CA GLU A 150 0.44 9.60 -15.36
C GLU A 150 -0.62 8.48 -15.39
N ARG A 151 -0.21 7.27 -15.77
CA ARG A 151 -1.10 6.11 -15.85
C ARG A 151 -1.33 5.44 -14.50
N TYR A 152 -0.34 5.47 -13.61
CA TYR A 152 -0.33 4.67 -12.38
C TYR A 152 -0.53 5.50 -11.11
N HIS A 153 -0.51 6.83 -11.20
CA HIS A 153 -0.49 7.75 -10.07
C HIS A 153 -1.61 7.48 -9.06
N ASN A 154 -2.87 7.39 -9.53
CA ASN A 154 -4.01 7.23 -8.64
C ASN A 154 -3.99 5.89 -7.89
N SER A 155 -3.64 4.81 -8.60
CA SER A 155 -3.47 3.49 -7.99
C SER A 155 -2.31 3.46 -6.99
N LEU A 156 -1.16 4.05 -7.34
CA LEU A 156 0.00 4.15 -6.43
C LEU A 156 -0.36 4.92 -5.15
N ARG A 157 -1.00 6.08 -5.29
CA ARG A 157 -1.53 6.90 -4.18
C ARG A 157 -2.58 6.18 -3.33
N ALA A 158 -3.22 5.15 -3.85
CA ALA A 158 -4.16 4.34 -3.09
C ALA A 158 -3.48 3.16 -2.35
N ILE A 159 -2.52 2.48 -2.98
CA ILE A 159 -1.89 1.28 -2.38
C ILE A 159 -0.76 1.60 -1.40
N ILE A 160 0.01 2.68 -1.60
CA ILE A 160 1.15 3.00 -0.73
C ILE A 160 0.68 3.26 0.71
N PRO A 161 -0.39 4.05 0.96
CA PRO A 161 -0.94 4.19 2.30
C PRO A 161 -1.47 2.87 2.89
N VAL A 162 -1.98 1.95 2.07
CA VAL A 162 -2.43 0.62 2.54
C VAL A 162 -1.24 -0.19 3.04
N ILE A 163 -0.12 -0.19 2.30
CA ILE A 163 1.12 -0.85 2.71
C ILE A 163 1.65 -0.23 4.00
N ASP A 164 1.68 1.11 4.10
CA ASP A 164 2.09 1.82 5.31
C ASP A 164 1.23 1.43 6.52
N VAL A 165 -0.10 1.44 6.37
CA VAL A 165 -1.03 1.04 7.44
C VAL A 165 -0.77 -0.39 7.91
N ILE A 166 -0.50 -1.32 7.00
CA ILE A 166 -0.20 -2.71 7.35
C ILE A 166 1.12 -2.78 8.14
N VAL A 167 2.20 -2.19 7.63
CA VAL A 167 3.51 -2.14 8.31
C VAL A 167 3.42 -1.43 9.67
N SER A 168 2.66 -0.35 9.74
CA SER A 168 2.51 0.49 10.92
C SER A 168 1.61 -0.13 11.99
N ASN A 169 0.78 -1.12 11.67
CA ASN A 169 -0.10 -1.76 12.67
C ASN A 169 0.26 -3.21 13.01
N LEU A 170 1.04 -3.90 12.17
CA LEU A 170 1.52 -5.25 12.48
C LEU A 170 2.49 -5.27 13.68
N PRO A 171 2.55 -6.39 14.43
CA PRO A 171 3.61 -6.62 15.41
C PRO A 171 4.99 -6.48 14.77
N LEU A 172 5.97 -5.97 15.53
CA LEU A 172 7.28 -5.53 15.03
C LEU A 172 7.97 -6.50 14.07
N MET A 173 8.11 -7.77 14.46
CA MET A 173 8.72 -8.79 13.60
C MET A 173 7.90 -9.00 12.32
N SER A 174 6.58 -9.16 12.45
CA SER A 174 5.67 -9.36 11.31
C SER A 174 5.65 -8.16 10.37
N ALA A 175 5.77 -6.93 10.90
CA ALA A 175 5.81 -5.70 10.11
C ALA A 175 7.05 -5.62 9.21
N LEU A 176 8.20 -6.13 9.66
CA LEU A 176 9.42 -6.09 8.88
C LEU A 176 9.58 -7.31 7.96
N THR A 177 8.94 -8.44 8.27
CA THR A 177 8.90 -9.63 7.41
C THR A 177 7.65 -9.69 6.53
N THR A 178 6.76 -8.70 6.58
CA THR A 178 5.53 -8.69 5.77
C THR A 178 5.83 -8.74 4.27
N PHE A 179 6.95 -8.13 3.84
CA PHE A 179 7.43 -8.18 2.47
C PHE A 179 7.96 -9.56 2.05
N ASP A 180 8.11 -10.53 2.95
CA ASP A 180 8.43 -11.91 2.57
C ASP A 180 7.24 -12.59 1.85
N SER A 181 6.02 -12.04 1.97
CA SER A 181 4.84 -12.50 1.22
C SER A 181 4.94 -12.23 -0.29
N ASP A 182 5.65 -11.18 -0.70
CA ASP A 182 6.08 -10.95 -2.09
C ASP A 182 7.35 -10.09 -2.08
N SER A 183 8.48 -10.72 -2.44
CA SER A 183 9.81 -10.12 -2.32
C SER A 183 10.06 -8.94 -3.26
N ASP A 184 9.18 -8.70 -4.23
CA ASP A 184 9.36 -7.66 -5.24
C ASP A 184 8.72 -6.33 -4.84
N ILE A 185 7.82 -6.30 -3.86
CA ILE A 185 7.15 -5.08 -3.41
C ILE A 185 8.17 -4.02 -3.02
N LEU A 186 9.06 -4.34 -2.08
CA LEU A 186 10.00 -3.36 -1.53
C LEU A 186 11.03 -2.87 -2.57
N PRO A 187 11.66 -3.74 -3.39
CA PRO A 187 12.46 -3.31 -4.54
C PRO A 187 11.70 -2.39 -5.52
N CYS A 188 10.45 -2.71 -5.86
CA CYS A 188 9.64 -1.87 -6.74
C CYS A 188 9.37 -0.50 -6.10
N LEU A 189 9.08 -0.44 -4.80
CA LEU A 189 8.90 0.83 -4.09
C LEU A 189 10.17 1.70 -4.11
N PHE A 190 11.37 1.10 -4.01
CA PHE A 190 12.61 1.84 -4.19
C PHE A 190 12.77 2.39 -5.62
N ASN A 191 12.44 1.58 -6.64
CA ASN A 191 12.47 2.03 -8.04
C ASN A 191 11.46 3.14 -8.32
N ILE A 192 10.28 3.10 -7.69
CA ILE A 192 9.26 4.15 -7.77
C ILE A 192 9.77 5.46 -7.14
N VAL A 193 10.40 5.40 -5.96
CA VAL A 193 11.04 6.57 -5.34
C VAL A 193 12.12 7.14 -6.25
N TRP A 194 12.98 6.28 -6.80
CA TRP A 194 14.04 6.70 -7.69
C TRP A 194 13.50 7.34 -8.97
N GLY A 195 12.47 6.73 -9.57
CA GLY A 195 11.79 7.29 -10.74
C GLY A 195 11.15 8.65 -10.45
N CYS A 196 10.52 8.81 -9.29
CA CYS A 196 10.00 10.12 -8.86
C CYS A 196 11.11 11.18 -8.80
N ALA A 197 12.25 10.84 -8.17
CA ALA A 197 13.37 11.77 -8.03
C ALA A 197 13.98 12.16 -9.38
N GLN A 198 14.12 11.21 -10.32
CA GLN A 198 14.67 11.46 -11.65
C GLN A 198 13.73 12.32 -12.50
N GLN A 199 12.43 12.00 -12.53
CA GLN A 199 11.49 12.74 -13.37
C GLN A 199 11.17 14.14 -12.83
N GLU A 200 11.23 14.33 -11.51
CA GLU A 200 11.16 15.66 -10.89
C GLU A 200 12.35 16.53 -11.33
N HIS A 201 13.57 15.97 -11.32
CA HIS A 201 14.77 16.67 -11.76
C HIS A 201 14.76 17.00 -13.26
N LEU A 202 14.25 16.07 -14.08
CA LEU A 202 14.18 16.21 -15.53
C LEU A 202 12.98 17.04 -16.01
N ALA A 203 12.04 17.40 -15.12
CA ALA A 203 10.78 18.05 -15.45
C ALA A 203 9.98 17.35 -16.56
N THR A 204 10.07 16.01 -16.63
CA THR A 204 9.51 15.20 -17.71
C THR A 204 8.06 14.78 -17.48
N CYS A 205 7.55 14.91 -16.26
CA CYS A 205 6.20 14.49 -15.90
C CYS A 205 5.21 15.66 -16.02
N SER A 206 4.06 15.46 -16.66
CA SER A 206 3.02 16.50 -16.75
C SER A 206 2.18 16.65 -15.47
N ILE A 207 2.25 15.65 -14.59
CA ILE A 207 1.57 15.64 -13.29
C ILE A 207 2.55 15.95 -12.16
N SER A 208 2.04 16.55 -11.08
CA SER A 208 2.80 16.71 -9.84
C SER A 208 2.96 15.36 -9.16
N LEU A 209 4.22 14.97 -8.90
CA LEU A 209 4.56 13.78 -8.12
C LEU A 209 4.66 14.07 -6.61
N THR A 210 4.38 15.29 -6.18
CA THR A 210 4.55 15.72 -4.78
C THR A 210 3.72 14.86 -3.83
N GLY A 211 2.46 14.59 -4.16
CA GLY A 211 1.63 13.70 -3.34
C GLY A 211 2.23 12.30 -3.26
N LEU A 212 2.59 11.70 -4.39
CA LEU A 212 3.16 10.35 -4.41
C LEU A 212 4.46 10.28 -3.57
N TRP A 213 5.32 11.29 -3.71
CA TRP A 213 6.53 11.44 -2.92
C TRP A 213 6.24 11.54 -1.42
N GLU A 214 5.20 12.28 -1.03
CA GLU A 214 4.79 12.42 0.37
C GLU A 214 4.32 11.09 0.98
N ASP A 215 3.52 10.30 0.26
CA ASP A 215 3.06 8.99 0.74
C ASP A 215 4.24 8.03 0.93
N LEU A 216 5.17 8.00 -0.04
CA LEU A 216 6.39 7.21 0.05
C LEU A 216 7.27 7.66 1.22
N SER A 217 7.39 8.97 1.44
CA SER A 217 8.16 9.54 2.55
C SER A 217 7.59 9.12 3.91
N VAL A 218 6.26 9.10 4.06
CA VAL A 218 5.59 8.62 5.27
C VAL A 218 5.86 7.14 5.47
N MET A 219 5.56 6.32 4.44
CA MET A 219 5.74 4.86 4.50
C MET A 219 7.17 4.46 4.84
N PHE A 220 8.18 5.04 4.16
CA PHE A 220 9.58 4.72 4.43
C PHE A 220 10.05 5.27 5.79
N GLY A 221 9.58 6.45 6.20
CA GLY A 221 9.87 6.98 7.53
C GLY A 221 9.33 6.07 8.65
N ASP A 222 8.11 5.56 8.47
CA ASP A 222 7.48 4.64 9.42
C ASP A 222 8.12 3.25 9.39
N LEU A 223 8.53 2.75 8.21
CA LEU A 223 9.36 1.54 8.09
C LEU A 223 10.70 1.70 8.82
N MET A 224 11.39 2.84 8.68
CA MET A 224 12.67 3.09 9.36
C MET A 224 12.50 3.21 10.87
N ARG A 225 11.40 3.77 11.35
CA ARG A 225 11.03 3.74 12.78
C ARG A 225 10.91 2.29 13.27
N ARG A 226 10.22 1.41 12.52
CA ARG A 226 10.14 -0.02 12.86
C ARG A 226 11.51 -0.70 12.87
N VAL A 227 12.40 -0.36 11.93
CA VAL A 227 13.78 -0.86 11.93
C VAL A 227 14.49 -0.46 13.23
N GLN A 228 14.39 0.82 13.63
CA GLN A 228 14.98 1.30 14.87
C GLN A 228 14.45 0.55 16.10
N ASP A 229 13.13 0.40 16.21
CA ASP A 229 12.48 -0.34 17.30
C ASP A 229 13.03 -1.77 17.41
N LEU A 230 13.19 -2.47 16.27
CA LEU A 230 13.73 -3.83 16.25
C LEU A 230 15.19 -3.87 16.73
N LEU A 231 15.99 -2.92 16.27
CA LEU A 231 17.40 -2.84 16.67
C LEU A 231 17.54 -2.51 18.15
N GLN A 232 16.69 -1.64 18.71
CA GLN A 232 16.68 -1.37 20.15
C GLN A 232 16.25 -2.59 20.98
N GLU A 233 15.27 -3.38 20.50
CA GLU A 233 14.81 -4.59 21.20
C GLU A 233 15.86 -5.72 21.15
N LYS A 234 16.53 -5.91 20.01
CA LYS A 234 17.43 -7.05 19.79
C LYS A 234 18.92 -6.75 20.00
N MET A 235 19.30 -5.48 19.98
CA MET A 235 20.65 -4.99 20.23
C MET A 235 20.61 -3.78 21.16
N PRO A 236 20.21 -3.97 22.43
CA PRO A 236 20.31 -2.91 23.42
C PRO A 236 21.78 -2.52 23.54
N THR A 237 22.07 -1.24 23.35
CA THR A 237 23.40 -0.70 23.62
C THR A 237 23.69 -0.92 25.11
N ASP A 238 24.66 -1.77 25.44
CA ASP A 238 25.13 -1.98 26.80
C ASP A 238 25.62 -0.65 27.39
N SER A 239 24.74 0.04 28.11
CA SER A 239 25.09 1.18 28.94
C SER A 239 25.63 0.68 30.28
N ALA A 240 26.82 0.06 30.27
CA ALA A 240 27.73 0.00 31.41
C ALA A 240 29.03 -0.75 31.05
N GLY A 241 30.07 0.02 30.72
CA GLY A 241 31.47 -0.30 31.02
C GLY A 241 32.03 -1.64 30.50
N GLY A 242 32.71 -1.59 29.36
CA GLY A 242 33.69 -2.60 28.98
C GLY A 242 33.82 -2.70 27.47
N GLY A 243 35.03 -2.48 26.95
CA GLY A 243 35.33 -2.65 25.53
C GLY A 243 34.88 -4.03 25.05
N GLY A 244 33.80 -4.06 24.29
CA GLY A 244 33.21 -5.26 23.69
C GLY A 244 33.15 -5.06 22.19
N THR A 245 33.71 -6.01 21.46
CA THR A 245 33.69 -6.15 20.00
C THR A 245 32.33 -5.80 19.40
N ALA A 246 32.32 -5.07 18.28
CA ALA A 246 31.13 -4.81 17.46
C ALA A 246 30.29 -6.09 17.35
N SER A 247 29.16 -6.11 18.04
CA SER A 247 28.29 -7.28 18.08
C SER A 247 27.62 -7.41 16.74
N THR A 248 28.01 -8.41 15.94
CA THR A 248 27.36 -8.71 14.67
C THR A 248 25.86 -8.90 14.93
N PRO A 249 24.97 -8.28 14.12
CA PRO A 249 23.53 -8.43 14.28
C PRO A 249 23.13 -9.91 14.31
N PRO A 250 22.21 -10.31 15.21
CA PRO A 250 21.68 -11.67 15.21
C PRO A 250 21.24 -12.10 13.81
N ALA A 251 21.43 -13.38 13.46
CA ALA A 251 21.12 -13.87 12.11
C ALA A 251 19.66 -13.63 11.70
N SER A 252 18.74 -13.61 12.67
CA SER A 252 17.32 -13.25 12.45
C SER A 252 17.17 -11.78 12.03
N VAL A 253 17.79 -10.85 12.73
CA VAL A 253 17.79 -9.41 12.40
C VAL A 253 18.43 -9.18 11.03
N SER A 254 19.58 -9.81 10.78
CA SER A 254 20.28 -9.71 9.50
C SER A 254 19.44 -10.21 8.32
N ARG A 255 18.64 -11.26 8.54
CA ARG A 255 17.71 -11.77 7.52
C ARG A 255 16.55 -10.81 7.29
N THR A 256 15.91 -10.35 8.34
CA THR A 256 14.77 -9.41 8.27
C THR A 256 15.16 -8.08 7.62
N LEU A 257 16.36 -7.58 7.92
CA LEU A 257 16.88 -6.31 7.40
C LEU A 257 17.77 -6.50 6.16
N ARG A 258 17.69 -7.66 5.49
CA ARG A 258 18.50 -7.95 4.29
C ARG A 258 18.36 -6.88 3.21
N TRP A 259 17.17 -6.31 3.08
CA TRP A 259 16.89 -5.27 2.09
C TRP A 259 17.73 -4.00 2.30
N LEU A 260 18.05 -3.62 3.54
CA LEU A 260 18.93 -2.48 3.83
C LEU A 260 20.36 -2.76 3.36
N TYR A 261 20.86 -3.98 3.58
CA TYR A 261 22.16 -4.38 3.06
C TYR A 261 22.20 -4.45 1.52
N CYS A 262 21.08 -4.83 0.89
CA CYS A 262 20.96 -4.79 -0.57
C CYS A 262 20.98 -3.34 -1.08
N LEU A 263 20.27 -2.43 -0.42
CA LEU A 263 20.24 -1.01 -0.76
C LEU A 263 21.64 -0.37 -0.61
N GLU A 264 22.31 -0.65 0.51
CA GLU A 264 23.69 -0.25 0.79
C GLU A 264 24.63 -0.68 -0.34
N LYS A 265 24.54 -1.95 -0.77
CA LYS A 265 25.39 -2.54 -1.81
C LYS A 265 24.94 -2.26 -3.24
N SER A 266 23.88 -1.47 -3.44
CA SER A 266 23.37 -1.15 -4.78
C SER A 266 24.48 -0.53 -5.64
N THR A 267 24.58 -0.93 -6.90
CA THR A 267 25.52 -0.31 -7.86
C THR A 267 25.07 1.09 -8.29
N SER A 268 23.83 1.47 -7.97
CA SER A 268 23.21 2.71 -8.40
C SER A 268 23.19 3.73 -7.25
N PRO A 269 24.12 4.70 -7.21
CA PRO A 269 24.18 5.70 -6.14
C PRO A 269 22.90 6.55 -6.07
N GLY A 270 22.29 6.85 -7.22
CA GLY A 270 21.03 7.60 -7.29
C GLY A 270 19.85 6.92 -6.58
N LEU A 271 19.84 5.59 -6.47
CA LEU A 271 18.81 4.86 -5.73
C LEU A 271 18.92 5.12 -4.21
N ARG A 272 20.14 5.08 -3.68
CA ARG A 272 20.40 5.36 -2.26
C ARG A 272 20.07 6.80 -1.91
N GLU A 273 20.52 7.73 -2.75
CA GLU A 273 20.25 9.16 -2.58
C GLU A 273 18.75 9.44 -2.61
N ALA A 274 18.02 8.90 -3.59
CA ALA A 274 16.57 9.07 -3.68
C ALA A 274 15.85 8.51 -2.45
N PHE A 275 16.26 7.34 -1.94
CA PHE A 275 15.71 6.76 -0.71
C PHE A 275 15.98 7.63 0.53
N VAL A 276 17.22 8.09 0.72
CA VAL A 276 17.58 8.96 1.86
C VAL A 276 16.79 10.26 1.80
N ARG A 277 16.77 10.92 0.62
CA ARG A 277 15.99 12.14 0.39
C ARG A 277 14.50 11.95 0.65
N CYS A 278 13.94 10.81 0.25
CA CYS A 278 12.55 10.46 0.51
C CYS A 278 12.29 10.32 2.02
N CYS A 279 13.14 9.60 2.75
CA CYS A 279 13.00 9.44 4.20
C CYS A 279 13.10 10.79 4.95
N LEU A 280 13.98 11.69 4.51
CA LEU A 280 14.26 12.97 5.18
C LEU A 280 13.27 14.10 4.84
N SER A 281 12.40 13.90 3.84
CA SER A 281 11.49 14.91 3.28
C SER A 281 10.59 15.62 4.31
N ARG A 282 10.11 14.93 5.35
CA ARG A 282 9.05 15.49 6.25
C ARG A 282 9.28 15.39 7.75
N ARG A 283 10.18 14.52 8.24
CA ARG A 283 10.30 14.22 9.68
C ARG A 283 11.74 14.37 10.17
N GLY A 284 11.98 15.39 10.99
CA GLY A 284 13.30 15.60 11.62
C GLY A 284 13.78 14.41 12.45
N GLU A 285 12.85 13.63 13.01
CA GLU A 285 13.16 12.42 13.81
C GLU A 285 13.67 11.25 12.95
N VAL A 286 13.26 11.16 11.68
CA VAL A 286 13.65 10.04 10.79
C VAL A 286 15.15 10.04 10.52
N ARG A 287 15.79 11.23 10.52
CA ARG A 287 17.25 11.33 10.46
C ARG A 287 17.91 10.57 11.62
N GLY A 288 17.37 10.70 12.84
CA GLY A 288 17.85 9.96 14.00
C GLY A 288 17.69 8.44 13.85
N TYR A 289 16.57 7.99 13.28
CA TYR A 289 16.30 6.57 13.04
C TYR A 289 17.28 5.99 12.02
N LEU A 290 17.52 6.71 10.92
CA LEU A 290 18.46 6.33 9.87
C LEU A 290 19.90 6.27 10.39
N VAL A 291 20.37 7.32 11.08
CA VAL A 291 21.72 7.35 11.66
C VAL A 291 21.92 6.18 12.63
N TYR A 292 20.95 5.93 13.52
CA TYR A 292 21.01 4.80 14.45
C TYR A 292 21.08 3.46 13.71
N ALA A 293 20.20 3.23 12.74
CA ALA A 293 20.17 1.99 11.97
C ALA A 293 21.47 1.78 11.18
N CYS A 294 22.00 2.81 10.53
CA CYS A 294 23.25 2.71 9.76
C CYS A 294 24.45 2.41 10.66
N HIS A 295 24.53 3.01 11.85
CA HIS A 295 25.59 2.69 12.81
C HIS A 295 25.52 1.25 13.33
N GLN A 296 24.33 0.78 13.72
CA GLN A 296 24.14 -0.58 14.25
C GLN A 296 24.36 -1.67 13.19
N LEU A 297 24.08 -1.38 11.92
CA LEU A 297 24.18 -2.33 10.81
C LEU A 297 25.45 -2.15 9.98
N HIS A 298 26.32 -1.20 10.31
CA HIS A 298 27.54 -0.85 9.56
C HIS A 298 27.26 -0.53 8.08
N LEU A 299 26.27 0.35 7.81
CA LEU A 299 25.89 0.81 6.47
C LEU A 299 26.60 2.13 6.14
N GLU A 300 27.87 2.04 5.73
CA GLU A 300 28.76 3.21 5.56
C GLU A 300 28.30 4.17 4.45
N ASN A 301 27.87 3.64 3.29
CA ASN A 301 27.46 4.47 2.15
C ASN A 301 26.13 5.20 2.44
N LEU A 302 25.18 4.52 3.09
CA LEU A 302 23.95 5.16 3.54
C LEU A 302 24.21 6.17 4.66
N LEU A 303 25.15 5.89 5.57
CA LEU A 303 25.51 6.82 6.63
C LEU A 303 26.09 8.12 6.06
N GLU A 304 27.02 8.02 5.11
CA GLU A 304 27.63 9.17 4.42
C GLU A 304 26.55 10.08 3.82
N LEU A 305 25.61 9.51 3.06
CA LEU A 305 24.50 10.26 2.44
C LEU A 305 23.57 10.93 3.47
N VAL A 306 23.35 10.31 4.63
CA VAL A 306 22.50 10.89 5.69
C VAL A 306 23.21 12.03 6.42
N THR A 307 24.55 12.00 6.47
CA THR A 307 25.38 13.01 7.14
C THR A 307 25.84 14.16 6.24
N ASP A 308 25.88 13.95 4.92
CA ASP A 308 26.42 14.91 3.95
C ASP A 308 25.47 16.08 3.62
N GLU A 309 24.21 16.03 4.07
CA GLU A 309 23.29 17.18 3.96
C GLU A 309 23.52 18.23 5.07
N ASN A 310 24.60 18.99 4.92
CA ASN A 310 24.81 20.34 5.49
C ASN A 310 24.80 21.40 4.38
#